data_AF-A0A8J7J3T9-F1
#
_entry.id   AF-A0A8J7J3T9-F1
#
_cell.length_a   1.000
_cell.length_b   1.000
_cell.length_c   1.000
_cell.angle_alpha   90.00
_cell.angle_beta   90.00
_cell.angle_gamma   90.00
#
_symmetry.space_group_name_H-M   'P 1'
#
loop_
_entity.id
_entity.type
_entity.pdbx_description
1 polymer ?
#
loop_
_entity_poly.entity_id
_entity_poly.type
_entity_poly.pdbx_seq_one_letter_code
_entity_poly.pdbx_strand_id
1 'polypeptide(L)'
;MTAQRKTTELLVSAQVSDSSSLFDGDGTHMFCSASEPMMGGDALTGDGTHMFCSASTPTARGDVITGDGVHMFCSASTPSASAEAITGNGVEMFCSASTPTARGDAITGDGVHMFCSASTPSASAEAITGNGVEMFCSASTPTASNEAITGQGVEMFCSASTPTASADAISGDATQMFCSASTPSSTVKGA
;
A
#
# COMPACT_ATOMS: atom_id res chain seq x y z
N MET A 1 -6.66 -49.19 -6.14
CA MET A 1 -6.48 -47.77 -6.53
C MET A 1 -5.35 -47.22 -5.68
N THR A 2 -4.18 -47.00 -6.26
CA THR A 2 -3.00 -46.45 -5.59
C THR A 2 -2.91 -44.96 -5.91
N ALA A 3 -3.12 -44.10 -4.91
CA ALA A 3 -2.93 -42.67 -5.05
C ALA A 3 -1.44 -42.34 -5.03
N GLN A 4 -0.91 -41.75 -6.11
CA GLN A 4 0.46 -41.26 -6.13
C GLN A 4 0.53 -39.85 -5.54
N ARG A 5 1.36 -39.70 -4.50
CA ARG A 5 1.69 -38.41 -3.88
C ARG A 5 2.68 -37.70 -4.79
N LYS A 6 2.23 -36.66 -5.50
CA LYS A 6 3.06 -35.82 -6.35
C LYS A 6 3.79 -34.81 -5.47
N THR A 7 5.07 -35.03 -5.18
CA THR A 7 5.96 -34.04 -4.56
C THR A 7 6.45 -33.10 -5.64
N THR A 8 5.93 -31.87 -5.66
CA THR A 8 6.45 -30.79 -6.48
C THR A 8 7.59 -30.12 -5.72
N GLU A 9 8.82 -30.24 -6.22
CA GLU A 9 9.96 -29.47 -5.72
C GLU A 9 9.78 -28.00 -6.14
N LEU A 10 9.56 -27.13 -5.17
CA LEU A 10 9.50 -25.68 -5.38
C LEU A 10 10.95 -25.16 -5.37
N LEU A 11 11.52 -24.96 -6.56
CA LEU A 11 12.76 -24.23 -6.75
C LEU A 11 12.50 -22.74 -6.50
N VAL A 12 12.70 -22.30 -5.26
CA VAL A 12 12.72 -20.88 -4.89
C VAL A 12 14.07 -20.31 -5.35
N SER A 13 14.09 -19.59 -6.47
CA SER A 13 15.24 -18.78 -6.89
C SER A 13 14.95 -17.32 -6.56
N ALA A 14 15.07 -16.95 -5.28
CA ALA A 14 15.18 -15.55 -4.92
C ALA A 14 16.61 -15.09 -5.26
N GLN A 15 16.77 -14.27 -6.30
CA GLN A 15 18.04 -13.58 -6.55
C GLN A 15 18.18 -12.46 -5.51
N VAL A 16 18.66 -12.81 -4.32
CA VAL A 16 19.09 -11.82 -3.30
C VAL A 16 20.55 -11.52 -3.59
N SER A 17 20.84 -10.31 -4.07
CA SER A 17 22.22 -9.84 -4.20
C SER A 17 22.62 -9.21 -2.86
N ASP A 18 23.30 -9.98 -2.00
CA ASP A 18 23.80 -9.51 -0.71
C ASP A 18 25.13 -8.77 -0.86
N SER A 19 25.10 -7.47 -0.60
CA SER A 19 26.24 -6.69 -0.09
C SER A 19 25.65 -5.70 0.91
N SER A 20 26.06 -5.78 2.18
CA SER A 20 25.53 -4.95 3.29
C SER A 20 26.57 -3.96 3.87
N SER A 21 26.10 -2.76 4.21
CA SER A 21 26.80 -1.57 4.68
C SER A 21 25.78 -0.68 5.39
N LEU A 22 26.19 0.46 5.92
CA LEU A 22 25.29 1.40 6.59
C LEU A 22 24.24 2.04 5.64
N PHE A 23 24.38 1.80 4.33
CA PHE A 23 23.41 2.07 3.25
C PHE A 23 22.76 0.77 2.71
N ASP A 24 23.04 -0.33 3.40
CA ASP A 24 22.84 -1.75 3.06
C ASP A 24 21.40 -2.24 3.10
N GLY A 25 20.45 -1.39 3.50
CA GLY A 25 19.08 -1.83 3.71
C GLY A 25 18.93 -2.85 4.85
N ASP A 26 19.66 -2.71 5.97
CA ASP A 26 19.44 -3.54 7.17
C ASP A 26 17.99 -3.40 7.73
N GLY A 27 17.27 -2.35 7.32
CA GLY A 27 15.83 -2.21 7.55
C GLY A 27 14.94 -2.73 6.41
N THR A 28 15.50 -3.17 5.28
CA THR A 28 14.74 -3.64 4.12
C THR A 28 14.54 -5.14 4.16
N HIS A 29 13.33 -5.58 4.48
CA HIS A 29 12.94 -6.98 4.57
C HIS A 29 11.86 -7.33 3.53
N MET A 30 12.20 -8.12 2.52
CA MET A 30 11.28 -8.52 1.46
C MET A 30 11.07 -10.03 1.41
N PHE A 31 9.81 -10.45 1.60
CA PHE A 31 9.36 -11.82 1.43
C PHE A 31 8.38 -11.87 0.27
N CYS A 32 8.79 -12.48 -0.85
CA CYS A 32 7.92 -12.64 -2.00
C CYS A 32 7.82 -14.10 -2.44
N SER A 33 6.59 -14.61 -2.50
CA SER A 33 6.26 -15.85 -3.19
C SER A 33 5.66 -15.48 -4.55
N ALA A 34 6.50 -15.48 -5.59
CA ALA A 34 6.10 -15.16 -6.95
C ALA A 34 6.97 -15.81 -8.03
N SER A 35 6.42 -15.90 -9.24
CA SER A 35 7.15 -16.38 -10.41
C SER A 35 8.12 -15.34 -10.93
N GLU A 36 7.71 -14.06 -10.99
CA GLU A 36 8.49 -12.95 -11.53
C GLU A 36 8.31 -11.69 -10.66
N PRO A 37 8.96 -11.61 -9.49
CA PRO A 37 8.89 -10.44 -8.63
C PRO A 37 9.83 -9.31 -9.08
N MET A 38 9.31 -8.07 -9.12
CA MET A 38 10.08 -6.84 -9.18
C MET A 38 9.86 -6.05 -7.89
N MET A 39 10.75 -6.22 -6.92
CA MET A 39 10.65 -5.58 -5.60
C MET A 39 11.90 -4.74 -5.36
N GLY A 40 11.76 -3.55 -4.77
CA GLY A 40 12.88 -2.69 -4.43
C GLY A 40 12.52 -1.74 -3.30
N GLY A 41 13.50 -1.30 -2.52
CA GLY A 41 13.22 -0.38 -1.44
C GLY A 41 14.47 0.11 -0.75
N ASP A 42 14.51 1.42 -0.54
CA ASP A 42 15.64 2.12 0.05
C ASP A 42 15.28 2.60 1.45
N ALA A 43 16.18 2.43 2.41
CA ALA A 43 16.04 3.00 3.76
C ALA A 43 17.31 3.76 4.11
N LEU A 44 17.20 5.08 4.34
CA LEU A 44 18.36 5.92 4.64
C LEU A 44 18.63 6.01 6.14
N THR A 45 17.71 6.60 6.91
CA THR A 45 17.85 6.82 8.36
C THR A 45 16.59 6.48 9.15
N GLY A 46 15.59 5.86 8.53
CA GLY A 46 14.36 5.39 9.19
C GLY A 46 14.38 3.89 9.54
N ASP A 47 13.28 3.40 10.11
CA ASP A 47 13.14 2.05 10.67
C ASP A 47 13.16 0.93 9.62
N GLY A 48 13.01 1.25 8.33
CA GLY A 48 13.19 0.30 7.23
C GLY A 48 11.99 0.11 6.30
N THR A 49 12.09 -0.83 5.36
CA THR A 49 11.02 -1.15 4.40
C THR A 49 10.71 -2.65 4.48
N HIS A 50 9.47 -3.01 4.81
CA HIS A 50 9.03 -4.39 4.94
C HIS A 50 7.99 -4.72 3.88
N MET A 51 8.22 -5.77 3.09
CA MET A 51 7.30 -6.18 2.04
C MET A 51 7.02 -7.66 2.11
N PHE A 52 5.74 -8.02 2.19
CA PHE A 52 5.26 -9.40 2.12
C PHE A 52 4.31 -9.51 0.94
N CYS A 53 4.70 -10.23 -0.10
CA CYS A 53 3.88 -10.41 -1.28
C CYS A 53 3.70 -11.87 -1.66
N SER A 54 2.46 -12.30 -1.82
CA SER A 54 2.10 -13.57 -2.46
C SER A 54 1.41 -13.26 -3.79
N ALA A 55 2.15 -13.38 -4.90
CA ALA A 55 1.60 -13.05 -6.22
C ALA A 55 2.24 -13.79 -7.39
N SER A 56 1.70 -13.69 -8.61
CA SER A 56 2.35 -14.27 -9.79
C SER A 56 3.45 -13.35 -10.32
N THR A 57 3.14 -12.07 -10.51
CA THR A 57 4.06 -11.06 -11.06
C THR A 57 3.94 -9.72 -10.32
N PRO A 58 4.40 -9.63 -9.05
CA PRO A 58 4.30 -8.41 -8.28
C PRO A 58 5.34 -7.38 -8.70
N THR A 59 4.92 -6.11 -8.71
CA THR A 59 5.80 -4.95 -8.73
C THR A 59 5.56 -4.15 -7.45
N ALA A 60 6.56 -4.00 -6.59
CA ALA A 60 6.42 -3.11 -5.44
C ALA A 60 7.69 -2.31 -5.16
N ARG A 61 7.51 -1.06 -4.72
CA ARG A 61 8.60 -0.20 -4.27
C ARG A 61 8.26 0.52 -2.97
N GLY A 62 9.20 0.59 -2.05
CA GLY A 62 9.02 1.24 -0.76
C GLY A 62 10.27 1.98 -0.36
N ASP A 63 10.21 3.29 -0.21
CA ASP A 63 11.38 4.10 0.12
C ASP A 63 11.14 4.85 1.45
N VAL A 64 12.14 4.87 2.33
CA VAL A 64 12.12 5.56 3.62
C VAL A 64 13.35 6.44 3.77
N ILE A 65 13.14 7.74 3.98
CA ILE A 65 14.24 8.69 4.20
C ILE A 65 14.54 8.80 5.70
N THR A 66 13.56 9.23 6.51
CA THR A 66 13.64 9.33 7.99
C THR A 66 12.29 9.01 8.62
N GLY A 67 12.28 8.43 9.83
CA GLY A 67 11.04 8.10 10.56
C GLY A 67 10.69 6.61 10.55
N ASP A 68 9.43 6.30 10.83
CA ASP A 68 8.95 4.91 10.89
C ASP A 68 8.88 4.31 9.47
N GLY A 69 8.95 2.98 9.41
CA GLY A 69 9.16 2.24 8.17
C GLY A 69 7.97 2.18 7.21
N VAL A 70 8.24 1.73 5.98
CA VAL A 70 7.20 1.34 5.01
C VAL A 70 6.85 -0.12 5.22
N HIS A 71 5.57 -0.47 5.30
CA HIS A 71 5.09 -1.85 5.39
C HIS A 71 4.07 -2.15 4.30
N MET A 72 4.34 -3.13 3.45
CA MET A 72 3.44 -3.56 2.39
C MET A 72 3.11 -5.04 2.49
N PHE A 73 1.84 -5.37 2.56
CA PHE A 73 1.30 -6.72 2.53
C PHE A 73 0.39 -6.86 1.32
N CYS A 74 0.75 -7.73 0.38
CA CYS A 74 -0.04 -7.95 -0.81
C CYS A 74 -0.30 -9.43 -1.08
N SER A 75 -1.56 -9.77 -1.33
CA SER A 75 -1.97 -11.08 -1.84
C SER A 75 -2.73 -10.86 -3.13
N ALA A 76 -2.08 -11.09 -4.27
CA ALA A 76 -2.65 -10.73 -5.57
C ALA A 76 -2.14 -11.56 -6.75
N SER A 77 -2.71 -11.45 -7.95
CA SER A 77 -2.10 -12.07 -9.14
C SER A 77 -0.99 -11.18 -9.71
N THR A 78 -1.28 -9.90 -9.94
CA THR A 78 -0.34 -8.94 -10.55
C THR A 78 -0.43 -7.57 -9.86
N PRO A 79 0.02 -7.44 -8.60
CA PRO A 79 -0.04 -6.17 -7.89
C PRO A 79 1.02 -5.18 -8.36
N SER A 80 0.66 -3.89 -8.32
CA SER A 80 1.56 -2.75 -8.44
C SER A 80 1.39 -1.87 -7.20
N ALA A 81 2.44 -1.72 -6.39
CA ALA A 81 2.39 -0.93 -5.16
C ALA A 81 3.61 0.00 -5.05
N SER A 82 3.40 1.25 -4.62
CA SER A 82 4.50 2.18 -4.33
C SER A 82 4.24 2.94 -3.05
N ALA A 83 5.20 2.96 -2.14
CA ALA A 83 5.11 3.63 -0.86
C ALA A 83 6.33 4.53 -0.64
N GLU A 84 6.14 5.73 -0.11
CA GLU A 84 7.24 6.62 0.27
C GLU A 84 6.97 7.26 1.63
N ALA A 85 7.94 7.16 2.55
CA ALA A 85 7.92 7.86 3.84
C ALA A 85 9.15 8.76 3.97
N ILE A 86 8.95 10.08 4.08
CA ILE A 86 10.06 11.03 4.10
C ILE A 86 10.49 11.38 5.53
N THR A 87 9.56 11.83 6.37
CA THR A 87 9.81 12.38 7.71
C THR A 87 8.58 12.20 8.62
N GLY A 88 8.32 11.02 9.18
CA GLY A 88 7.13 10.84 10.05
C GLY A 88 6.84 9.40 10.45
N ASN A 89 5.61 9.14 10.89
CA ASN A 89 5.13 7.76 11.00
C ASN A 89 4.94 7.21 9.57
N GLY A 90 5.15 5.92 9.40
CA GLY A 90 5.42 5.30 8.11
C GLY A 90 4.22 5.14 7.19
N VAL A 91 4.38 4.32 6.15
CA VAL A 91 3.29 3.97 5.23
C VAL A 91 2.96 2.49 5.37
N GLU A 92 1.72 2.16 5.68
CA GLU A 92 1.23 0.79 5.72
C GLU A 92 0.21 0.53 4.61
N MET A 93 0.43 -0.56 3.88
CA MET A 93 -0.49 -1.01 2.84
C MET A 93 -0.84 -2.47 3.01
N PHE A 94 -2.13 -2.76 2.99
CA PHE A 94 -2.66 -4.11 2.88
C PHE A 94 -3.57 -4.20 1.65
N CYS A 95 -3.18 -5.05 0.70
CA CYS A 95 -3.92 -5.27 -0.54
C CYS A 95 -4.21 -6.75 -0.75
N SER A 96 -5.49 -7.10 -0.91
CA SER A 96 -5.94 -8.43 -1.32
C SER A 96 -6.79 -8.30 -2.58
N ALA A 97 -6.20 -8.58 -3.75
CA ALA A 97 -6.83 -8.25 -5.02
C ALA A 97 -6.28 -9.02 -6.22
N SER A 98 -6.97 -9.13 -7.35
CA SER A 98 -6.37 -9.76 -8.53
C SER A 98 -5.27 -8.89 -9.13
N THR A 99 -5.56 -7.60 -9.37
CA THR A 99 -4.61 -6.65 -10.00
C THR A 99 -4.67 -5.26 -9.33
N PRO A 100 -4.26 -5.14 -8.06
CA PRO A 100 -4.30 -3.85 -7.36
C PRO A 100 -3.23 -2.90 -7.87
N THR A 101 -3.58 -1.61 -7.93
CA THR A 101 -2.64 -0.48 -8.01
C THR A 101 -2.82 0.36 -6.75
N ALA A 102 -1.77 0.49 -5.93
CA ALA A 102 -1.81 1.24 -4.68
C ALA A 102 -0.61 2.19 -4.57
N ARG A 103 -0.86 3.43 -4.16
CA ARG A 103 0.18 4.43 -3.90
C ARG A 103 -0.05 5.15 -2.57
N GLY A 104 0.98 5.31 -1.76
CA GLY A 104 0.87 5.85 -0.41
C GLY A 104 2.10 6.64 -0.05
N ASP A 105 1.94 7.94 0.12
CA ASP A 105 3.06 8.84 0.33
C ASP A 105 2.84 9.63 1.62
N ALA A 106 3.79 9.55 2.57
CA ALA A 106 3.79 10.27 3.83
C ALA A 106 5.03 11.18 3.90
N ILE A 107 4.81 12.49 3.84
CA ILE A 107 5.91 13.47 3.86
C ILE A 107 6.25 13.85 5.30
N THR A 108 5.33 14.52 6.01
CA THR A 108 5.47 14.89 7.42
C THR A 108 4.19 14.65 8.21
N GLY A 109 4.23 13.83 9.27
CA GLY A 109 3.07 13.62 10.16
C GLY A 109 2.81 12.16 10.56
N ASP A 110 1.58 11.89 11.01
CA ASP A 110 1.13 10.51 11.29
C ASP A 110 0.80 9.80 9.96
N GLY A 111 1.07 8.50 9.90
CA GLY A 111 1.31 7.75 8.66
C GLY A 111 0.12 7.59 7.71
N VAL A 112 0.39 6.93 6.59
CA VAL A 112 -0.64 6.56 5.61
C VAL A 112 -0.98 5.09 5.78
N HIS A 113 -2.25 4.76 6.02
CA HIS A 113 -2.74 3.38 6.12
C HIS A 113 -3.77 3.10 5.02
N MET A 114 -3.48 2.12 4.18
CA MET A 114 -4.39 1.68 3.13
C MET A 114 -4.74 0.21 3.27
N PHE A 115 -6.03 -0.08 3.26
CA PHE A 115 -6.59 -1.42 3.19
C PHE A 115 -7.49 -1.54 1.96
N CYS A 116 -7.09 -2.35 1.00
CA CYS A 116 -7.86 -2.63 -0.21
C CYS A 116 -8.16 -4.13 -0.34
N SER A 117 -9.44 -4.47 -0.45
CA SER A 117 -9.90 -5.82 -0.78
C SER A 117 -10.82 -5.76 -2.01
N ALA A 118 -10.28 -5.97 -3.19
CA ALA A 118 -10.99 -5.71 -4.45
C ALA A 118 -10.49 -6.53 -5.63
N SER A 119 -11.19 -6.65 -6.76
CA SER A 119 -10.63 -7.37 -7.91
C SER A 119 -9.52 -6.56 -8.59
N THR A 120 -9.77 -5.28 -8.88
CA THR A 120 -8.82 -4.39 -9.57
C THR A 120 -8.86 -2.97 -8.99
N PRO A 121 -8.48 -2.76 -7.71
CA PRO A 121 -8.51 -1.43 -7.10
C PRO A 121 -7.41 -0.52 -7.67
N SER A 122 -7.74 0.77 -7.77
CA SER A 122 -6.77 1.86 -7.91
C SER A 122 -6.94 2.79 -6.71
N ALA A 123 -5.97 2.78 -5.79
CA ALA A 123 -6.01 3.54 -4.55
C ALA A 123 -4.77 4.45 -4.43
N SER A 124 -4.97 5.70 -4.04
CA SER A 124 -3.88 6.62 -3.71
C SER A 124 -4.16 7.36 -2.41
N ALA A 125 -3.21 7.39 -1.49
CA ALA A 125 -3.32 8.15 -0.24
C ALA A 125 -2.07 8.99 -0.02
N GLU A 126 -2.23 10.27 0.28
CA GLU A 126 -1.12 11.20 0.48
C GLU A 126 -1.31 12.05 1.74
N ALA A 127 -0.30 12.09 2.60
CA ALA A 127 -0.25 12.89 3.82
C ALA A 127 0.98 13.82 3.79
N ILE A 128 0.76 15.14 3.76
CA ILE A 128 1.87 16.11 3.65
C ILE A 128 2.33 16.62 5.01
N THR A 129 1.46 17.23 5.82
CA THR A 129 1.76 17.90 7.11
C THR A 129 0.59 17.71 8.10
N GLY A 130 0.15 16.47 8.34
CA GLY A 130 -1.07 16.17 9.08
C GLY A 130 -1.08 14.82 9.82
N ASN A 131 -2.12 14.58 10.60
CA ASN A 131 -2.30 13.30 11.29
C ASN A 131 -3.07 12.33 10.38
N GLY A 132 -2.48 11.21 9.94
CA GLY A 132 -3.16 9.98 9.55
C GLY A 132 -4.07 10.05 8.32
N VAL A 133 -3.68 9.42 7.21
CA VAL A 133 -4.61 9.17 6.09
C VAL A 133 -4.98 7.71 6.06
N GLU A 134 -6.27 7.42 6.23
CA GLU A 134 -6.79 6.05 6.24
C GLU A 134 -7.74 5.81 5.07
N MET A 135 -7.49 4.75 4.31
CA MET A 135 -8.36 4.34 3.23
C MET A 135 -8.73 2.86 3.35
N PHE A 136 -10.02 2.60 3.41
CA PHE A 136 -10.60 1.25 3.39
C PHE A 136 -11.48 1.10 2.15
N CYS A 137 -11.08 0.25 1.22
CA CYS A 137 -11.85 -0.03 0.02
C CYS A 137 -12.18 -1.53 -0.10
N SER A 138 -13.46 -1.86 -0.21
CA SER A 138 -13.96 -3.20 -0.52
C SER A 138 -14.92 -3.16 -1.71
N ALA A 139 -14.42 -3.46 -2.90
CA ALA A 139 -15.14 -3.21 -4.15
C ALA A 139 -14.65 -4.10 -5.30
N SER A 140 -15.35 -4.19 -6.43
CA SER A 140 -14.80 -4.94 -7.58
C SER A 140 -13.68 -4.15 -8.26
N THR A 141 -13.95 -2.88 -8.61
CA THR A 141 -13.00 -2.01 -9.32
C THR A 141 -13.06 -0.57 -8.79
N PRO A 142 -12.69 -0.32 -7.51
CA PRO A 142 -12.72 1.02 -6.95
C PRO A 142 -11.62 1.90 -7.53
N THR A 143 -11.94 3.18 -7.71
CA THR A 143 -10.96 4.27 -7.83
C THR A 143 -11.12 5.18 -6.62
N ALA A 144 -10.10 5.24 -5.76
CA ALA A 144 -10.16 5.99 -4.51
C ALA A 144 -8.91 6.86 -4.34
N SER A 145 -9.09 8.12 -3.93
CA SER A 145 -8.00 9.03 -3.62
C SER A 145 -8.23 9.78 -2.31
N ASN A 146 -7.28 9.73 -1.39
CA ASN A 146 -7.31 10.51 -0.16
C ASN A 146 -6.10 11.44 -0.09
N GLU A 147 -6.31 12.71 0.20
CA GLU A 147 -5.22 13.69 0.33
C GLU A 147 -5.41 14.52 1.60
N ALA A 148 -4.38 14.60 2.45
CA ALA A 148 -4.35 15.46 3.63
C ALA A 148 -3.11 16.37 3.58
N ILE A 149 -3.34 17.68 3.46
CA ILE A 149 -2.25 18.67 3.36
C ILE A 149 -1.83 19.16 4.74
N THR A 150 -2.68 19.88 5.49
CA THR A 150 -2.38 20.43 6.83
C THR A 150 -3.54 20.20 7.80
N GLY A 151 -3.78 18.98 8.30
CA GLY A 151 -4.98 18.73 9.13
C GLY A 151 -4.99 17.43 9.91
N GLN A 152 -6.08 17.19 10.64
CA GLN A 152 -6.39 15.93 11.31
C GLN A 152 -7.12 14.99 10.31
N GLY A 153 -6.71 13.73 10.25
CA GLY A 153 -7.45 12.55 9.76
C GLY A 153 -8.25 12.67 8.46
N VAL A 154 -7.80 12.07 7.35
CA VAL A 154 -8.69 11.83 6.18
C VAL A 154 -9.00 10.34 6.10
N GLU A 155 -10.24 10.00 6.41
CA GLU A 155 -10.73 8.62 6.38
C GLU A 155 -11.70 8.43 5.21
N MET A 156 -11.45 7.39 4.40
CA MET A 156 -12.40 6.97 3.37
C MET A 156 -12.75 5.51 3.54
N PHE A 157 -14.06 5.23 3.58
CA PHE A 157 -14.60 3.89 3.49
C PHE A 157 -15.45 3.75 2.23
N CYS A 158 -15.04 2.84 1.33
CA CYS A 158 -15.77 2.56 0.10
C CYS A 158 -16.19 1.09 0.03
N SER A 159 -17.49 0.83 -0.05
CA SER A 159 -18.04 -0.51 -0.31
C SER A 159 -19.05 -0.47 -1.46
N ALA A 160 -18.61 -0.85 -2.66
CA ALA A 160 -19.36 -0.62 -3.90
C ALA A 160 -18.82 -1.50 -5.04
N SER A 161 -19.55 -1.70 -6.14
CA SER A 161 -18.98 -2.50 -7.25
C SER A 161 -17.87 -1.74 -7.97
N THR A 162 -18.13 -0.49 -8.38
CA THR A 162 -17.17 0.34 -9.12
C THR A 162 -17.20 1.81 -8.64
N PRO A 163 -16.90 2.10 -7.36
CA PRO A 163 -16.95 3.45 -6.82
C PRO A 163 -15.83 4.33 -7.41
N THR A 164 -16.10 5.62 -7.54
CA THR A 164 -15.08 6.66 -7.70
C THR A 164 -15.22 7.64 -6.54
N ALA A 165 -14.24 7.65 -5.63
CA ALA A 165 -14.33 8.39 -4.38
C ALA A 165 -13.07 9.23 -4.17
N SER A 166 -13.24 10.48 -3.76
CA SER A 166 -12.13 11.36 -3.37
C SER A 166 -12.41 12.11 -2.08
N ALA A 167 -11.48 12.08 -1.13
CA ALA A 167 -11.59 12.81 0.13
C ALA A 167 -10.32 13.64 0.31
N ASP A 168 -10.47 14.96 0.30
CA ASP A 168 -9.32 15.88 0.40
C ASP A 168 -9.51 16.76 1.64
N ALA A 169 -8.47 16.98 2.45
CA ALA A 169 -8.48 17.96 3.52
C ALA A 169 -7.28 18.89 3.41
N ILE A 170 -7.55 20.20 3.25
CA ILE A 170 -6.48 21.19 3.11
C ILE A 170 -6.02 21.68 4.48
N SER A 171 -6.92 22.17 5.34
CA SER A 171 -6.58 22.80 6.63
C SER A 171 -7.65 22.67 7.72
N GLY A 172 -7.75 21.56 8.44
CA GLY A 172 -8.79 21.43 9.47
C GLY A 172 -8.96 20.08 10.13
N ASP A 173 -10.17 19.86 10.67
CA ASP A 173 -10.61 18.65 11.37
C ASP A 173 -10.88 17.47 10.41
N ALA A 174 -11.04 16.28 11.00
CA ALA A 174 -11.19 15.01 10.30
C ALA A 174 -12.25 15.02 9.19
N THR A 175 -11.86 14.59 7.99
CA THR A 175 -12.75 14.40 6.85
C THR A 175 -13.06 12.92 6.69
N GLN A 176 -14.33 12.54 6.84
CA GLN A 176 -14.79 11.16 6.66
C GLN A 176 -15.71 11.04 5.45
N MET A 177 -15.43 10.08 4.58
CA MET A 177 -16.29 9.72 3.45
C MET A 177 -16.71 8.26 3.52
N PHE A 178 -18.02 8.02 3.41
CA PHE A 178 -18.59 6.68 3.26
C PHE A 178 -19.30 6.55 1.91
N CYS A 179 -18.84 5.62 1.07
CA CYS A 179 -19.44 5.34 -0.23
C CYS A 179 -20.07 3.95 -0.23
N SER A 180 -21.38 3.87 -0.45
CA SER A 180 -22.08 2.59 -0.60
C SER A 180 -23.15 2.66 -1.67
N ALA A 181 -22.81 2.21 -2.89
CA ALA A 181 -23.75 2.02 -4.01
C ALA A 181 -23.09 1.14 -5.08
N SER A 182 -23.80 0.79 -6.15
CA SER A 182 -23.22 -0.04 -7.23
C SER A 182 -22.09 0.71 -7.98
N THR A 183 -22.32 1.99 -8.30
CA THR A 183 -21.39 2.85 -9.06
C THR A 183 -21.37 4.30 -8.54
N PRO A 184 -21.13 4.55 -7.24
CA PRO A 184 -21.18 5.89 -6.68
C PRO A 184 -20.00 6.73 -7.17
N SER A 185 -20.24 8.02 -7.36
CA SER A 185 -19.19 9.03 -7.49
C SER A 185 -19.38 10.05 -6.38
N SER A 186 -18.35 10.25 -5.55
CA SER A 186 -18.42 11.14 -4.40
C SER A 186 -17.08 11.84 -4.19
N THR A 187 -17.17 13.13 -3.85
CA THR A 187 -16.02 13.97 -3.52
C THR A 187 -16.34 14.75 -2.26
N VAL A 188 -15.48 14.68 -1.24
CA VAL A 188 -15.58 15.49 -0.02
C VAL A 188 -14.31 16.32 0.07
N LYS A 189 -14.47 17.60 0.41
CA LYS A 189 -13.37 18.52 0.66
C LYS A 189 -13.52 19.13 2.05
N GLY A 190 -12.63 18.77 2.95
CA GLY A 190 -12.41 19.44 4.22
C GLY A 190 -11.74 20.79 4.01
N ALA A 191 -12.24 21.81 4.70
CA ALA A 191 -11.60 23.11 4.78
C ALA A 191 -10.31 22.99 5.58
#